data_AF-A0A060YHV7-F1
#
_entry.id   AF-A0A060YHV7-F1
#
_cell.length_a   1.000
_cell.length_b   1.000
_cell.length_c   1.000
_cell.angle_alpha   90.00
_cell.angle_beta   90.00
_cell.angle_gamma   90.00
#
_symmetry.space_group_name_H-M   'P 1'
#
loop_
_entity.id
_entity.type
_entity.pdbx_description
1 polymer ?
#
loop_
_entity_poly.entity_id
_entity_poly.type
_entity_poly.pdbx_seq_one_letter_code
_entity_poly.pdbx_strand_id
1 'polypeptide(L)'
;TQLCPIYPSLSPRSNCCFLLFARLTEPSGSLTDGPINYKYKTKCTWLIEGYPNAVLRLRFNHFATECSWDHTYVYDGDSIYAPLVAVFSGLVVPETRGNETVPEVVATSGYALLHFFSDAAYNLTGFHISYSVNSCPNNCSGHGKCSTGNSIASRVYCECDKYWKGEACDIPYCRNNCGSPDHGYCDLTGEKSCVCNDSWQGPDCALSVPSTESYWVMPNVKPFGQSLGRASHKSVVHGKLMWVVGGYTFNYSSFHMVLNYNMESSTWDVVPINSGPLQRYGHSLALYQDDIYMYGGKLEAGSGNVTDELWVFNIPSRTWSLRTPSSLVQGQPYAVEGHSAHLTELTNGDLVMVIIFGYSPVYSYISKVQEYNIRTNSWQVPETNGAIVQGGYGHSSVYDSSGRCVYVHGGYKALPANKYGLVDELYRYEVQTRTWMILRESGLARYLHTAVLSNGALLVFGGNTHNDTSLSNGAKCFSADFLAYDIACDEWKVLPRPDLHRDVNRFGHTSVVSNGSMYVFGGFSGVLLNDVLVYTPPSCQAFDEEQRCANAGPGIRCVWFKDHCVPWDTGHANGSLPALFCPPRTSTCCMTLLCILYS
;
A
#
# COMPACT_ATOMS: atom_id res chain seq x y z
N THR A 1 7.36 45.36 8.10
CA THR A 1 8.55 44.97 8.91
C THR A 1 8.11 44.79 10.35
N GLN A 2 7.78 43.57 10.75
CA GLN A 2 7.50 43.24 12.14
C GLN A 2 8.39 42.05 12.50
N LEU A 3 9.22 42.26 13.53
CA LEU A 3 10.20 41.35 14.08
C LEU A 3 9.52 40.17 14.79
N CYS A 4 10.21 39.03 14.89
CA CYS A 4 9.88 38.01 15.89
C CYS A 4 9.72 38.68 17.27
N PRO A 5 8.63 38.45 18.02
CA PRO A 5 8.65 38.74 19.43
C PRO A 5 9.70 37.82 20.07
N ILE A 6 10.79 38.44 20.54
CA ILE A 6 11.77 37.81 21.41
C ILE A 6 11.02 37.47 22.71
N TYR A 7 10.47 36.26 22.80
CA TYR A 7 10.15 35.66 24.09
C TYR A 7 11.46 35.09 24.66
N PRO A 8 11.83 35.37 25.93
CA PRO A 8 13.16 35.03 26.46
C PRO A 8 13.43 33.54 26.71
N SER A 9 12.69 32.61 26.10
CA SER A 9 12.80 31.17 26.38
C SER A 9 12.96 30.27 25.15
N LEU A 10 13.10 30.82 23.93
CA LEU A 10 13.47 30.04 22.74
C LEU A 10 14.93 30.31 22.37
N SER A 11 15.73 29.25 22.31
CA SER A 11 17.16 29.33 21.98
C SER A 11 17.39 30.02 20.62
N PRO A 12 18.57 30.64 20.37
CA PRO A 12 18.90 31.33 19.12
C PRO A 12 18.97 30.44 17.85
N ARG A 13 18.59 29.15 17.94
CA ARG A 13 18.78 28.13 16.90
C ARG A 13 17.59 27.92 15.95
N SER A 14 16.53 28.73 16.05
CA SER A 14 15.29 28.51 15.29
C SER A 14 15.29 29.28 13.96
N ASN A 15 15.52 28.59 12.84
CA ASN A 15 15.57 29.18 11.49
C ASN A 15 14.20 29.17 10.81
N CYS A 16 13.45 30.26 10.97
CA CYS A 16 12.11 30.44 10.40
C CYS A 16 12.13 30.75 8.88
N CYS A 17 11.07 30.33 8.19
CA CYS A 17 10.76 30.51 6.76
C CYS A 17 10.61 31.98 6.27
N PHE A 18 11.04 32.99 7.04
CA PHE A 18 11.07 34.39 6.55
C PHE A 18 12.22 34.67 5.57
N LEU A 19 13.22 33.79 5.52
CA LEU A 19 14.29 33.81 4.54
C LEU A 19 13.90 32.85 3.40
N LEU A 20 13.77 33.35 2.17
CA LEU A 20 13.53 32.54 0.97
C LEU A 20 14.51 31.35 0.85
N PHE A 21 15.70 31.50 1.45
CA PHE A 21 16.72 30.48 1.56
C PHE A 21 17.45 30.59 2.92
N ALA A 22 17.62 29.48 3.63
CA ALA A 22 18.41 29.40 4.86
C ALA A 22 19.48 28.31 4.77
N ARG A 23 20.70 28.62 5.19
CA ARG A 23 21.84 27.70 5.20
C ARG A 23 22.20 27.32 6.63
N LEU A 24 22.32 26.03 6.90
CA LEU A 24 22.49 25.44 8.22
C LEU A 24 23.77 24.60 8.25
N THR A 25 24.77 25.05 9.01
CA THR A 25 26.11 24.43 9.06
C THR A 25 26.45 23.81 10.42
N GLU A 26 25.60 24.02 11.43
CA GLU A 26 25.80 23.44 12.76
C GLU A 26 25.57 21.93 12.72
N PRO A 27 26.30 21.11 13.52
CA PRO A 27 26.21 19.65 13.48
C PRO A 27 24.86 19.09 13.94
N SER A 28 24.05 19.92 14.61
CA SER A 28 22.66 19.62 14.91
C SER A 28 21.87 20.92 15.03
N GLY A 29 20.57 20.86 14.72
CA GLY A 29 19.69 22.00 14.81
C GLY A 29 18.25 21.63 14.49
N SER A 30 17.42 22.65 14.32
CA SER A 30 16.05 22.48 13.84
C SER A 30 15.67 23.55 12.83
N LEU A 31 14.70 23.21 12.00
CA LEU A 31 14.06 24.09 11.03
C LEU A 31 12.54 24.03 11.20
N THR A 32 11.90 25.15 10.93
CA THR A 32 10.46 25.33 11.11
C THR A 32 9.93 26.36 10.12
N ASP A 33 8.67 26.21 9.73
CA ASP A 33 7.94 27.20 8.94
C ASP A 33 7.60 28.47 9.75
N GLY A 34 7.52 28.39 11.08
CA GLY A 34 7.31 29.55 11.94
C GLY A 34 6.59 29.22 13.26
N PRO A 35 6.33 30.23 14.10
CA PRO A 35 5.68 30.07 15.40
C PRO A 35 4.13 30.00 15.33
N ILE A 36 3.56 30.20 14.15
CA ILE A 36 2.12 30.17 13.86
C ILE A 36 1.91 29.28 12.63
N ASN A 37 0.66 29.03 12.25
CA ASN A 37 0.35 28.34 11.00
C ASN A 37 1.17 28.90 9.82
N TYR A 38 1.69 28.01 8.97
CA TYR A 38 2.49 28.43 7.81
C TYR A 38 1.69 29.38 6.90
N LYS A 39 2.39 30.19 6.12
CA LYS A 39 1.73 31.08 5.16
C LYS A 39 1.38 30.34 3.87
N TYR A 40 0.22 30.64 3.29
CA TYR A 40 -0.11 30.24 1.92
C TYR A 40 0.83 30.92 0.90
N LYS A 41 0.95 30.36 -0.30
CA LYS A 41 1.79 30.80 -1.43
C LYS A 41 3.25 31.00 -1.06
N THR A 42 3.74 30.19 -0.14
CA THR A 42 5.08 30.32 0.40
C THR A 42 6.00 29.28 -0.20
N LYS A 43 7.23 29.72 -0.48
CA LYS A 43 8.32 28.86 -0.94
C LYS A 43 9.50 29.07 -0.02
N CYS A 44 9.89 28.03 0.68
CA CYS A 44 11.02 28.08 1.60
C CYS A 44 11.99 26.96 1.30
N THR A 45 13.27 27.30 1.33
CA THR A 45 14.34 26.37 1.03
C THR A 45 15.37 26.40 2.14
N TRP A 46 15.72 25.23 2.64
CA TRP A 46 16.79 25.07 3.63
C TRP A 46 17.86 24.16 3.05
N LEU A 47 19.11 24.59 3.14
CA LEU A 47 20.27 23.75 2.83
C LEU A 47 21.00 23.41 4.14
N ILE A 48 21.02 22.13 4.48
CA ILE A 48 21.83 21.60 5.58
C ILE A 48 23.14 21.10 5.01
N GLU A 49 24.24 21.64 5.54
CA GLU A 49 25.60 21.29 5.13
C GLU A 49 26.31 20.59 6.29
N GLY A 50 26.63 19.32 6.07
CA GLY A 50 27.55 18.58 6.92
C GLY A 50 28.95 18.60 6.32
N TYR A 51 29.53 17.40 6.22
CA TYR A 51 30.81 17.16 5.56
C TYR A 51 30.61 16.10 4.49
N PRO A 52 31.47 16.04 3.46
CA PRO A 52 31.35 15.03 2.41
C PRO A 52 31.21 13.61 2.98
N ASN A 53 30.19 12.87 2.52
CA ASN A 53 29.83 11.52 2.98
C ASN A 53 29.31 11.41 4.43
N ALA A 54 29.01 12.53 5.09
CA ALA A 54 28.34 12.49 6.38
C ALA A 54 26.88 12.05 6.23
N VAL A 55 26.37 11.36 7.26
CA VAL A 55 24.97 10.93 7.33
C VAL A 55 24.16 11.99 8.05
N LEU A 56 23.24 12.63 7.34
CA LEU A 56 22.29 13.59 7.89
C LEU A 56 20.99 12.87 8.23
N ARG A 57 20.58 12.90 9.49
CA ARG A 57 19.29 12.36 9.96
C ARG A 57 18.33 13.50 10.22
N LEU A 58 17.18 13.47 9.57
CA LEU A 58 16.09 14.42 9.69
C LEU A 58 14.93 13.77 10.43
N ARG A 59 14.49 14.36 11.53
CA ARG A 59 13.40 13.88 12.38
C ARG A 59 12.24 14.85 12.33
N PHE A 60 11.08 14.37 11.86
CA PHE A 60 9.88 15.18 11.67
C PHE A 60 9.06 15.21 12.96
N ASN A 61 9.49 15.98 13.96
CA ASN A 61 8.87 15.96 15.29
C ASN A 61 7.41 16.44 15.30
N HIS A 62 7.07 17.32 14.36
CA HIS A 62 5.71 17.79 14.08
C HIS A 62 5.60 18.03 12.57
N PHE A 63 4.50 17.61 11.97
CA PHE A 63 4.25 17.86 10.56
C PHE A 63 2.76 17.75 10.23
N ALA A 64 2.17 18.91 9.94
CA ALA A 64 0.78 19.09 9.54
C ALA A 64 0.71 20.14 8.43
N THR A 65 0.58 19.68 7.19
CA THR A 65 0.34 20.52 6.01
C THR A 65 -0.94 20.10 5.30
N GLU A 66 -1.46 20.91 4.39
CA GLU A 66 -2.60 20.52 3.57
C GLU A 66 -2.23 19.30 2.71
N CYS A 67 -3.00 18.22 2.86
CA CYS A 67 -2.75 16.98 2.17
C CYS A 67 -2.97 17.12 0.67
N SER A 68 -2.05 16.60 -0.15
CA SER A 68 -2.07 16.65 -1.62
C SER A 68 -1.86 18.04 -2.24
N TRP A 69 -1.81 19.10 -1.45
CA TRP A 69 -1.65 20.49 -1.93
C TRP A 69 -0.31 21.07 -1.49
N ASP A 70 0.05 20.90 -0.21
CA ASP A 70 1.25 21.46 0.38
C ASP A 70 2.31 20.38 0.64
N HIS A 71 3.51 20.62 0.13
CA HIS A 71 4.54 19.60 0.02
C HIS A 71 5.89 20.07 0.57
N THR A 72 6.55 19.18 1.33
CA THR A 72 7.96 19.32 1.71
C THR A 72 8.77 18.25 1.00
N TYR A 73 9.62 18.65 0.07
CA TYR A 73 10.56 17.81 -0.66
C TYR A 73 11.90 17.75 0.09
N VAL A 74 12.50 16.58 0.16
CA VAL A 74 13.82 16.35 0.75
C VAL A 74 14.74 15.70 -0.27
N TYR A 75 15.81 16.39 -0.63
CA TYR A 75 16.82 15.92 -1.58
C TYR A 75 18.11 15.54 -0.84
N ASP A 76 18.71 14.40 -1.19
CA ASP A 76 20.03 13.97 -0.72
C ASP A 76 21.14 14.64 -1.55
N GLY A 77 21.36 15.93 -1.29
CA GLY A 77 22.36 16.75 -1.96
C GLY A 77 22.13 18.24 -1.72
N ASP A 78 22.83 19.07 -2.49
CA ASP A 78 22.85 20.53 -2.35
C ASP A 78 21.88 21.27 -3.29
N SER A 79 21.17 20.54 -4.16
CA SER A 79 20.29 21.13 -5.18
C SER A 79 19.07 20.25 -5.46
N ILE A 80 18.08 20.83 -6.15
CA ILE A 80 16.87 20.12 -6.61
C ILE A 80 17.15 19.04 -7.69
N TYR A 81 18.37 19.02 -8.22
CA TYR A 81 18.82 18.00 -9.18
C TYR A 81 19.43 16.78 -8.48
N ALA A 82 19.63 16.85 -7.16
CA ALA A 82 20.07 15.73 -6.37
C ALA A 82 18.95 14.68 -6.20
N PRO A 83 19.26 13.44 -5.79
CA PRO A 83 18.26 12.42 -5.57
C PRO A 83 17.18 12.85 -4.56
N LEU A 84 15.91 12.81 -4.97
CA LEU A 84 14.77 13.00 -4.07
C LEU A 84 14.61 11.75 -3.18
N VAL A 85 14.54 11.94 -1.87
CA VAL A 85 14.46 10.83 -0.90
C VAL A 85 13.16 10.81 -0.10
N ALA A 86 12.47 11.95 0.02
CA ALA A 86 11.17 12.03 0.68
C ALA A 86 10.33 13.19 0.15
N VAL A 87 9.01 13.03 0.21
CA VAL A 87 8.00 14.06 -0.07
C VAL A 87 6.89 13.95 0.96
N PHE A 88 6.82 14.87 1.92
CA PHE A 88 5.77 14.85 2.93
C PHE A 88 4.66 15.84 2.61
N SER A 89 3.43 15.43 2.90
CA SER A 89 2.20 16.22 2.78
C SER A 89 1.16 15.65 3.75
N GLY A 90 0.24 16.48 4.22
CA GLY A 90 -0.82 16.06 5.16
C GLY A 90 -0.35 16.01 6.61
N LEU A 91 -1.18 15.37 7.45
CA LEU A 91 -0.81 15.04 8.81
C LEU A 91 0.06 13.78 8.83
N VAL A 92 1.32 13.94 9.22
CA VAL A 92 2.30 12.85 9.28
C VAL A 92 2.60 12.46 10.73
N VAL A 93 2.57 13.42 11.66
CA VAL A 93 2.63 13.17 13.10
C VAL A 93 1.38 13.79 13.74
N PRO A 94 0.54 13.01 14.45
CA PRO A 94 -0.70 13.53 15.01
C PRO A 94 -0.46 14.56 16.12
N GLU A 95 -1.31 15.58 16.18
CA GLU A 95 -1.24 16.64 17.20
C GLU A 95 -1.53 16.11 18.63
N THR A 96 -2.18 14.94 18.71
CA THR A 96 -2.34 14.19 19.96
C THR A 96 -1.26 13.11 20.04
N ARG A 97 -0.57 13.00 21.18
CA ARG A 97 0.45 11.96 21.44
C ARG A 97 -0.21 10.57 21.40
N GLY A 98 -0.28 9.96 20.23
CA GLY A 98 -0.56 8.55 20.03
C GLY A 98 0.73 7.72 19.98
N ASN A 99 0.60 6.40 19.89
CA ASN A 99 1.71 5.46 19.71
C ASN A 99 2.30 5.47 18.28
N GLU A 100 2.19 6.57 17.55
CA GLU A 100 2.65 6.66 16.16
C GLU A 100 4.14 7.00 16.10
N THR A 101 4.89 6.30 15.24
CA THR A 101 6.33 6.51 15.10
C THR A 101 6.64 7.81 14.38
N VAL A 102 7.53 8.62 14.96
CA VAL A 102 8.05 9.83 14.32
C VAL A 102 8.87 9.47 13.08
N PRO A 103 8.56 9.98 11.88
CA PRO A 103 9.34 9.65 10.70
C PRO A 103 10.76 10.22 10.75
N GLU A 104 11.69 9.41 10.26
CA GLU A 104 13.08 9.79 10.07
C GLU A 104 13.49 9.60 8.61
N VAL A 105 14.14 10.61 8.04
CA VAL A 105 14.72 10.57 6.69
C VAL A 105 16.23 10.71 6.80
N VAL A 106 16.93 9.91 6.00
CA VAL A 106 18.40 9.86 6.00
C VAL A 106 18.93 10.32 4.65
N ALA A 107 19.83 11.30 4.67
CA ALA A 107 20.62 11.74 3.52
C ALA A 107 22.09 11.36 3.75
N THR A 108 22.77 10.91 2.70
CA THR A 108 24.11 10.28 2.78
C THR A 108 25.19 10.98 1.98
N SER A 109 24.84 11.98 1.18
CA SER A 109 25.78 12.81 0.41
C SER A 109 26.62 13.74 1.28
N GLY A 110 26.20 14.00 2.52
CA GLY A 110 26.72 15.07 3.37
C GLY A 110 25.95 16.38 3.29
N TYR A 111 24.98 16.47 2.38
CA TYR A 111 24.12 17.63 2.17
C TYR A 111 22.65 17.19 2.16
N ALA A 112 21.75 18.07 2.61
CA ALA A 112 20.32 17.86 2.46
C ALA A 112 19.64 19.19 2.11
N LEU A 113 18.95 19.21 0.98
CA LEU A 113 18.12 20.34 0.56
C LEU A 113 16.67 20.02 0.87
N LEU A 114 16.02 20.85 1.69
CA LEU A 114 14.60 20.80 1.94
C LEU A 114 13.91 21.94 1.20
N HIS A 115 12.85 21.63 0.46
CA HIS A 115 12.05 22.61 -0.26
C HIS A 115 10.58 22.47 0.11
N PHE A 116 10.03 23.49 0.76
CA PHE A 116 8.61 23.58 1.11
C PHE A 116 7.88 24.49 0.13
N PHE A 117 6.73 24.02 -0.34
CA PHE A 117 5.79 24.75 -1.19
C PHE A 117 4.39 24.68 -0.59
N SER A 118 3.73 25.84 -0.47
CA SER A 118 2.31 25.93 -0.17
C SER A 118 1.48 26.59 -1.28
N ASP A 119 0.24 26.16 -1.41
CA ASP A 119 -0.70 26.56 -2.45
C ASP A 119 -1.40 27.93 -2.15
N ALA A 120 -2.52 28.24 -2.80
CA ALA A 120 -3.21 29.52 -2.61
C ALA A 120 -4.14 29.60 -1.39
N ALA A 121 -4.38 28.50 -0.67
CA ALA A 121 -5.40 28.38 0.37
C ALA A 121 -4.89 27.64 1.61
N TYR A 122 -5.82 27.19 2.46
CA TYR A 122 -5.70 26.48 3.73
C TYR A 122 -4.30 26.29 4.34
N ASN A 123 -4.11 26.83 5.55
CA ASN A 123 -2.91 26.56 6.32
C ASN A 123 -3.20 25.81 7.62
N LEU A 124 -2.31 24.87 7.93
CA LEU A 124 -2.29 24.14 9.20
C LEU A 124 -1.11 24.56 10.07
N THR A 125 -0.86 23.82 11.15
CA THR A 125 0.13 24.14 12.18
C THR A 125 1.59 24.02 11.72
N GLY A 126 1.84 23.55 10.48
CA GLY A 126 3.17 23.55 9.87
C GLY A 126 4.03 22.39 10.33
N PHE A 127 5.34 22.61 10.46
CA PHE A 127 6.30 21.56 10.77
C PHE A 127 7.46 22.04 11.64
N HIS A 128 7.99 21.08 12.41
CA HIS A 128 9.21 21.23 13.18
C HIS A 128 10.12 20.03 12.94
N ILE A 129 11.19 20.24 12.18
CA ILE A 129 12.12 19.19 11.76
C ILE A 129 13.44 19.42 12.48
N SER A 130 13.91 18.40 13.21
CA SER A 130 15.24 18.40 13.79
C SER A 130 16.20 17.68 12.86
N TYR A 131 17.45 18.15 12.80
CA TYR A 131 18.48 17.47 12.03
C TYR A 131 19.73 17.25 12.89
N SER A 132 20.47 16.19 12.55
CA SER A 132 21.73 15.88 13.20
C SER A 132 22.68 15.16 12.24
N VAL A 133 23.96 15.53 12.32
CA VAL A 133 25.05 14.95 11.53
C VAL A 133 25.64 13.77 12.30
N ASN A 134 25.76 12.60 11.66
CA ASN A 134 26.40 11.40 12.21
C ASN A 134 25.91 11.01 13.61
N SER A 135 24.60 11.10 13.85
CA SER A 135 23.95 10.67 15.09
C SER A 135 23.30 9.30 14.91
N CYS A 136 23.21 8.46 15.95
CA CYS A 136 22.46 7.21 15.85
C CYS A 136 20.94 7.42 16.01
N PRO A 137 20.10 6.63 15.31
CA PRO A 137 18.65 6.76 15.41
C PRO A 137 18.17 6.48 16.85
N ASN A 138 17.32 7.36 17.38
CA ASN A 138 16.86 7.37 18.78
C ASN A 138 17.95 7.11 19.84
N ASN A 139 19.21 7.48 19.57
CA ASN A 139 20.35 7.17 20.43
C ASN A 139 20.41 5.67 20.84
N CYS A 140 20.12 4.77 19.89
CA CYS A 140 20.05 3.33 20.08
C CYS A 140 19.05 2.87 21.15
N SER A 141 18.02 3.69 21.41
CA SER A 141 16.87 3.41 22.28
C SER A 141 17.23 2.92 23.70
N GLY A 142 18.45 3.21 24.17
CA GLY A 142 18.96 2.72 25.45
C GLY A 142 19.35 1.23 25.47
N HIS A 143 19.32 0.54 24.33
CA HIS A 143 19.58 -0.90 24.17
C HIS A 143 20.74 -1.18 23.22
N GLY A 144 21.71 -0.27 23.17
CA GLY A 144 22.88 -0.41 22.34
C GLY A 144 23.84 0.76 22.48
N LYS A 145 24.94 0.70 21.76
CA LYS A 145 25.97 1.76 21.72
C LYS A 145 26.06 2.33 20.31
N CYS A 146 26.15 3.66 20.23
CA CYS A 146 26.39 4.33 18.96
C CYS A 146 27.88 4.24 18.60
N SER A 147 28.20 3.53 17.52
CA SER A 147 29.58 3.25 17.10
C SER A 147 29.86 3.79 15.70
N THR A 148 31.13 4.14 15.44
CA THR A 148 31.61 4.61 14.13
C THR A 148 32.18 3.45 13.31
N GLY A 149 31.73 3.28 12.06
CA GLY A 149 32.21 2.21 11.18
C GLY A 149 33.69 2.34 10.81
N ASN A 150 34.41 1.20 10.79
CA ASN A 150 35.86 1.14 10.58
C ASN A 150 36.33 1.26 9.13
N SER A 151 35.45 1.23 8.13
CA SER A 151 35.86 1.04 6.71
C SER A 151 35.46 2.15 5.72
N ILE A 152 34.60 3.10 6.11
CA ILE A 152 34.33 4.33 5.34
C ILE A 152 34.12 5.45 6.35
N ALA A 153 34.99 6.47 6.29
CA ALA A 153 34.95 7.60 7.21
C ALA A 153 33.52 8.17 7.32
N SER A 154 32.99 8.19 8.55
CA SER A 154 31.80 8.95 8.99
C SER A 154 30.44 8.26 9.09
N ARG A 155 30.27 6.96 8.76
CA ARG A 155 28.97 6.29 9.03
C ARG A 155 28.86 5.80 10.47
N VAL A 156 27.83 6.28 11.19
CA VAL A 156 27.46 5.79 12.53
C VAL A 156 26.30 4.80 12.47
N TYR A 157 26.34 3.78 13.32
CA TYR A 157 25.31 2.76 13.46
C TYR A 157 25.15 2.35 14.92
N CYS A 158 24.00 1.75 15.24
CA CYS A 158 23.77 1.19 16.56
C CYS A 158 24.28 -0.25 16.65
N GLU A 159 25.17 -0.49 17.60
CA GLU A 159 25.53 -1.82 18.06
C GLU A 159 24.56 -2.24 19.15
N CYS A 160 23.55 -3.03 18.77
CA CYS A 160 22.51 -3.47 19.69
C CYS A 160 23.00 -4.48 20.72
N ASP A 161 22.43 -4.38 21.93
CA ASP A 161 22.58 -5.37 22.98
C ASP A 161 22.02 -6.73 22.52
N LYS A 162 22.49 -7.81 23.18
CA LYS A 162 22.26 -9.21 22.76
C LYS A 162 20.82 -9.58 22.37
N TYR A 163 19.81 -8.95 22.98
CA TYR A 163 18.38 -9.27 22.81
C TYR A 163 17.62 -8.29 21.92
N TRP A 164 18.30 -7.31 21.34
CA TRP A 164 17.68 -6.20 20.61
C TRP A 164 18.19 -6.13 19.16
N LYS A 165 17.31 -5.66 18.27
CA LYS A 165 17.54 -5.49 16.85
C LYS A 165 16.88 -4.21 16.34
N GLY A 166 17.05 -3.97 15.04
CA GLY A 166 16.58 -2.76 14.36
C GLY A 166 17.67 -1.71 14.30
N GLU A 167 17.52 -0.75 13.39
CA GLU A 167 18.47 0.36 13.20
C GLU A 167 18.68 1.16 14.50
N ALA A 168 17.66 1.23 15.36
CA ALA A 168 17.67 1.96 16.63
C ALA A 168 17.68 1.05 17.87
N CYS A 169 17.88 -0.26 17.73
CA CYS A 169 17.83 -1.23 18.83
C CYS A 169 16.55 -1.21 19.67
N ASP A 170 15.42 -0.86 19.04
CA ASP A 170 14.10 -0.71 19.65
C ASP A 170 13.21 -1.95 19.51
N ILE A 171 13.68 -2.96 18.78
CA ILE A 171 12.90 -4.16 18.49
C ILE A 171 13.51 -5.33 19.26
N PRO A 172 12.78 -6.00 20.16
CA PRO A 172 13.29 -7.22 20.77
C PRO A 172 13.37 -8.34 19.73
N TYR A 173 14.39 -9.20 19.81
CA TYR A 173 14.46 -10.40 18.97
C TYR A 173 13.27 -11.34 19.23
N CYS A 174 12.86 -11.44 20.49
CA CYS A 174 11.83 -12.35 20.95
C CYS A 174 10.93 -11.64 21.96
N ARG A 175 9.67 -11.39 21.59
CA ARG A 175 8.67 -10.85 22.52
C ARG A 175 8.19 -11.98 23.43
N ASN A 176 7.88 -11.67 24.70
CA ASN A 176 7.37 -12.62 25.70
C ASN A 176 8.18 -13.93 25.85
N ASN A 177 9.48 -13.89 25.52
CA ASN A 177 10.36 -15.07 25.48
C ASN A 177 9.76 -16.26 24.70
N CYS A 178 8.97 -15.99 23.65
CA CYS A 178 8.34 -16.98 22.79
C CYS A 178 7.45 -18.00 23.54
N GLY A 179 6.87 -17.61 24.67
CA GLY A 179 6.08 -18.51 25.53
C GLY A 179 6.90 -19.67 26.11
N SER A 180 8.21 -19.51 26.22
CA SER A 180 9.11 -20.53 26.74
C SER A 180 8.83 -20.88 28.21
N PRO A 181 8.92 -22.17 28.59
CA PRO A 181 9.35 -23.31 27.76
C PRO A 181 8.24 -24.01 26.96
N ASP A 182 6.97 -23.71 27.23
CA ASP A 182 5.85 -24.56 26.80
C ASP A 182 5.48 -24.36 25.32
N HIS A 183 5.55 -23.13 24.82
CA HIS A 183 5.06 -22.80 23.47
C HIS A 183 6.18 -22.65 22.44
N GLY A 184 7.41 -22.42 22.89
CA GLY A 184 8.56 -22.21 22.02
C GLY A 184 9.80 -21.77 22.77
N TYR A 185 10.81 -21.34 22.03
CA TYR A 185 12.03 -20.77 22.60
C TYR A 185 12.58 -19.65 21.72
N CYS A 186 13.33 -18.75 22.35
CA CYS A 186 14.04 -17.69 21.66
C CYS A 186 15.38 -18.21 21.13
N ASP A 187 15.47 -18.44 19.82
CA ASP A 187 16.76 -18.72 19.20
C ASP A 187 17.50 -17.40 18.97
N LEU A 188 18.63 -17.21 19.65
CA LEU A 188 19.53 -16.07 19.43
C LEU A 188 20.72 -16.43 18.53
N THR A 189 20.77 -17.66 18.07
CA THR A 189 21.68 -18.14 17.04
C THR A 189 20.97 -18.07 15.68
N GLY A 190 21.72 -18.14 14.57
CA GLY A 190 21.13 -18.09 13.23
C GLY A 190 20.36 -16.78 12.95
N GLU A 191 19.05 -16.89 12.71
CA GLU A 191 18.16 -15.80 12.28
C GLU A 191 17.72 -14.85 13.40
N LYS A 192 17.92 -15.26 14.66
CA LYS A 192 17.53 -14.50 15.85
C LYS A 192 16.02 -14.19 15.89
N SER A 193 15.20 -15.20 16.18
CA SER A 193 13.74 -15.09 16.20
C SER A 193 13.10 -16.15 17.10
N CYS A 194 11.81 -15.99 17.38
CA CYS A 194 11.03 -17.02 18.05
C CYS A 194 10.89 -18.27 17.16
N VAL A 195 11.15 -19.43 17.76
CA VAL A 195 10.87 -20.74 17.19
C VAL A 195 9.74 -21.36 18.00
N CYS A 196 8.59 -21.54 17.35
CA CYS A 196 7.40 -22.09 17.99
C CYS A 196 7.40 -23.62 17.91
N ASN A 197 6.87 -24.25 18.95
CA ASN A 197 6.55 -25.68 18.92
C ASN A 197 5.39 -25.93 17.94
N ASP A 198 5.26 -27.15 17.40
CA ASP A 198 4.34 -27.48 16.28
C ASP A 198 2.86 -27.07 16.48
N SER A 199 2.40 -26.98 17.72
CA SER A 199 1.02 -26.59 18.06
C SER A 199 0.84 -25.08 18.29
N TRP A 200 1.89 -24.28 18.09
CA TRP A 200 1.92 -22.86 18.39
C TRP A 200 2.43 -22.03 17.20
N GLN A 201 1.95 -20.80 17.09
CA GLN A 201 2.27 -19.85 16.03
C GLN A 201 2.14 -18.41 16.52
N GLY A 202 2.35 -17.45 15.61
CA GLY A 202 2.35 -16.02 15.91
C GLY A 202 3.76 -15.47 16.20
N PRO A 203 3.89 -14.14 16.34
CA PRO A 203 5.19 -13.48 16.52
C PRO A 203 5.93 -13.88 17.80
N ASP A 204 5.21 -14.36 18.82
CA ASP A 204 5.73 -14.74 20.13
C ASP A 204 5.24 -16.13 20.58
N CYS A 205 4.78 -16.97 19.64
CA CYS A 205 4.26 -18.31 19.89
C CYS A 205 3.08 -18.35 20.88
N ALA A 206 2.29 -17.28 20.98
CA ALA A 206 1.15 -17.21 21.89
C ALA A 206 -0.13 -17.86 21.35
N LEU A 207 -0.21 -18.13 20.04
CA LEU A 207 -1.44 -18.59 19.38
C LEU A 207 -1.36 -20.07 19.04
N SER A 208 -2.46 -20.82 19.21
CA SER A 208 -2.52 -22.24 18.85
C SER A 208 -2.57 -22.45 17.34
N VAL A 209 -2.23 -23.65 16.88
CA VAL A 209 -2.47 -24.10 15.49
C VAL A 209 -3.52 -25.22 15.52
N PRO A 210 -4.72 -25.02 14.95
CA PRO A 210 -5.25 -23.78 14.36
C PRO A 210 -5.63 -22.72 15.44
N SER A 211 -5.80 -21.45 15.02
CA SER A 211 -6.17 -20.32 15.91
C SER A 211 -7.47 -19.64 15.46
N THR A 212 -8.26 -19.18 16.44
CA THR A 212 -9.40 -18.26 16.23
C THR A 212 -8.98 -16.79 16.16
N GLU A 213 -7.69 -16.50 16.37
CA GLU A 213 -7.13 -15.16 16.35
C GLU A 213 -6.23 -14.94 15.14
N SER A 214 -6.21 -13.69 14.67
CA SER A 214 -5.37 -13.24 13.57
C SER A 214 -4.19 -12.43 14.06
N TYR A 215 -3.11 -12.36 13.29
CA TYR A 215 -1.94 -11.58 13.66
C TYR A 215 -1.21 -11.02 12.44
N TRP A 216 -0.45 -9.96 12.70
CA TRP A 216 0.46 -9.33 11.73
C TRP A 216 1.91 -9.59 12.10
N VAL A 217 2.75 -9.80 11.10
CA VAL A 217 4.21 -9.84 11.26
C VAL A 217 4.92 -9.04 10.19
N MET A 218 6.10 -8.54 10.53
CA MET A 218 7.07 -7.99 9.59
C MET A 218 8.23 -8.99 9.49
N PRO A 219 8.32 -9.81 8.42
CA PRO A 219 9.38 -10.80 8.28
C PRO A 219 10.76 -10.15 8.21
N ASN A 220 11.78 -10.88 8.67
CA ASN A 220 13.18 -10.48 8.53
C ASN A 220 13.65 -10.71 7.08
N VAL A 221 13.39 -9.73 6.22
CA VAL A 221 13.70 -9.81 4.78
C VAL A 221 15.22 -9.88 4.52
N LYS A 222 15.64 -10.76 3.61
CA LYS A 222 17.05 -10.98 3.23
C LYS A 222 17.26 -10.85 1.70
N PRO A 223 18.44 -10.45 1.23
CA PRO A 223 19.39 -9.61 1.95
C PRO A 223 18.78 -8.20 2.15
N PHE A 224 19.22 -7.52 3.22
CA PHE A 224 18.78 -6.16 3.51
C PHE A 224 19.13 -5.21 2.35
N GLY A 225 18.16 -4.40 1.91
CA GLY A 225 18.39 -3.33 0.92
C GLY A 225 18.38 -3.73 -0.56
N GLN A 226 18.17 -5.01 -0.91
CA GLN A 226 18.06 -5.41 -2.33
C GLN A 226 16.78 -4.90 -3.01
N SER A 227 15.71 -4.68 -2.24
CA SER A 227 14.50 -4.06 -2.75
C SER A 227 14.56 -2.55 -2.49
N LEU A 228 14.75 -1.78 -3.55
CA LEU A 228 14.53 -0.33 -3.51
C LEU A 228 13.02 -0.07 -3.38
N GLY A 229 12.67 0.85 -2.50
CA GLY A 229 11.27 1.20 -2.25
C GLY A 229 10.54 1.58 -3.53
N ARG A 230 9.29 1.14 -3.65
CA ARG A 230 8.47 1.38 -4.85
C ARG A 230 6.99 1.45 -4.53
N ALA A 231 6.26 2.24 -5.32
CA ALA A 231 4.80 2.35 -5.26
C ALA A 231 4.17 2.13 -6.64
N SER A 232 2.86 1.97 -6.72
CA SER A 232 2.09 1.79 -7.96
C SER A 232 2.62 0.68 -8.89
N HIS A 233 3.26 -0.33 -8.30
CA HIS A 233 3.66 -1.57 -8.96
C HIS A 233 2.51 -2.58 -8.91
N LYS A 234 2.72 -3.75 -9.52
CA LYS A 234 1.80 -4.89 -9.39
C LYS A 234 2.58 -6.16 -9.05
N SER A 235 1.91 -7.09 -8.41
CA SER A 235 2.49 -8.36 -8.02
C SER A 235 1.55 -9.53 -8.26
N VAL A 236 2.11 -10.69 -8.57
CA VAL A 236 1.40 -11.96 -8.73
C VAL A 236 2.17 -13.08 -8.04
N VAL A 237 1.48 -14.14 -7.63
CA VAL A 237 2.11 -15.31 -6.99
C VAL A 237 2.20 -16.44 -7.99
N HIS A 238 3.40 -17.01 -8.15
CA HIS A 238 3.63 -18.22 -8.92
C HIS A 238 4.52 -19.18 -8.12
N GLY A 239 3.94 -20.32 -7.73
CA GLY A 239 4.55 -21.22 -6.75
C GLY A 239 4.76 -20.50 -5.40
N LYS A 240 6.00 -20.52 -4.90
CA LYS A 240 6.40 -19.86 -3.65
C LYS A 240 6.93 -18.43 -3.81
N LEU A 241 6.94 -17.93 -5.04
CA LEU A 241 7.50 -16.62 -5.37
C LEU A 241 6.38 -15.60 -5.59
N MET A 242 6.49 -14.47 -4.91
CA MET A 242 5.76 -13.25 -5.26
C MET A 242 6.59 -12.48 -6.28
N TRP A 243 6.11 -12.40 -7.51
CA TRP A 243 6.72 -11.65 -8.59
C TRP A 243 6.23 -10.21 -8.56
N VAL A 244 7.14 -9.24 -8.51
CA VAL A 244 6.83 -7.81 -8.48
C VAL A 244 7.33 -7.15 -9.76
N VAL A 245 6.42 -6.48 -10.47
CA VAL A 245 6.70 -5.88 -11.77
C VAL A 245 6.44 -4.37 -11.75
N GLY A 246 7.40 -3.62 -12.30
CA GLY A 246 7.34 -2.16 -12.45
C GLY A 246 7.18 -1.41 -11.13
N GLY A 247 6.54 -0.24 -11.22
CA GLY A 247 6.36 0.68 -10.11
C GLY A 247 7.07 2.02 -10.30
N TYR A 248 6.67 2.97 -9.49
CA TYR A 248 7.26 4.29 -9.37
C TYR A 248 8.36 4.29 -8.32
N THR A 249 9.48 4.92 -8.67
CA THR A 249 10.58 5.26 -7.77
C THR A 249 11.02 6.70 -8.03
N PHE A 250 11.67 7.33 -7.05
CA PHE A 250 12.26 8.66 -7.23
C PHE A 250 13.47 8.65 -8.16
N ASN A 251 14.18 7.53 -8.24
CA ASN A 251 15.36 7.39 -9.10
C ASN A 251 15.35 6.03 -9.80
N TYR A 252 15.34 6.07 -11.13
CA TYR A 252 15.31 4.89 -11.98
C TYR A 252 16.69 4.34 -12.36
N SER A 253 17.80 4.98 -11.97
CA SER A 253 19.15 4.56 -12.35
C SER A 253 19.51 3.13 -11.91
N SER A 254 18.99 2.69 -10.78
CA SER A 254 19.15 1.35 -10.20
C SER A 254 17.84 0.56 -10.16
N PHE A 255 16.83 0.97 -10.96
CA PHE A 255 15.52 0.36 -10.92
C PHE A 255 15.48 -0.98 -11.64
N HIS A 256 15.05 -2.01 -10.91
CA HIS A 256 14.78 -3.32 -11.48
C HIS A 256 13.30 -3.46 -11.80
N MET A 257 13.01 -3.70 -13.08
CA MET A 257 11.64 -3.86 -13.60
C MET A 257 10.96 -5.11 -13.05
N VAL A 258 11.72 -6.19 -12.81
CA VAL A 258 11.20 -7.45 -12.27
C VAL A 258 12.01 -7.87 -11.04
N LEU A 259 11.31 -8.07 -9.93
CA LEU A 259 11.83 -8.66 -8.70
C LEU A 259 11.01 -9.92 -8.39
N ASN A 260 11.59 -10.86 -7.65
CA ASN A 260 10.80 -11.87 -6.98
C ASN A 260 11.18 -11.99 -5.50
N TYR A 261 10.19 -12.32 -4.69
CA TYR A 261 10.33 -12.55 -3.25
C TYR A 261 9.89 -13.97 -2.93
N ASN A 262 10.79 -14.76 -2.35
CA ASN A 262 10.48 -16.08 -1.85
C ASN A 262 9.83 -15.96 -0.48
N MET A 263 8.55 -16.33 -0.40
CA MET A 263 7.74 -16.20 0.80
C MET A 263 8.09 -17.24 1.88
N GLU A 264 8.75 -18.36 1.52
CA GLU A 264 9.22 -19.36 2.49
C GLU A 264 10.52 -18.93 3.16
N SER A 265 11.51 -18.49 2.38
CA SER A 265 12.83 -18.10 2.89
C SER A 265 12.94 -16.62 3.25
N SER A 266 11.90 -15.82 2.98
CA SER A 266 11.90 -14.37 3.12
C SER A 266 13.03 -13.67 2.36
N THR A 267 13.38 -14.18 1.18
CA THR A 267 14.50 -13.66 0.37
C THR A 267 14.03 -12.94 -0.89
N TRP A 268 14.65 -11.80 -1.21
CA TRP A 268 14.51 -11.16 -2.53
C TRP A 268 15.58 -11.65 -3.49
N ASP A 269 15.19 -11.73 -4.76
CA ASP A 269 16.10 -11.86 -5.89
C ASP A 269 15.74 -10.84 -6.97
N VAL A 270 16.77 -10.19 -7.51
CA VAL A 270 16.65 -9.38 -8.72
C VAL A 270 16.62 -10.32 -9.91
N VAL A 271 15.68 -10.11 -10.83
CA VAL A 271 15.55 -10.91 -12.05
C VAL A 271 16.19 -10.13 -13.20
N PRO A 272 17.39 -10.54 -13.69
CA PRO A 272 18.02 -9.87 -14.82
C PRO A 272 17.16 -10.03 -16.07
N ILE A 273 16.93 -8.93 -16.77
CA ILE A 273 16.22 -8.91 -18.05
C ILE A 273 17.15 -8.34 -19.12
N ASN A 274 17.20 -9.01 -20.28
CA ASN A 274 18.06 -8.58 -21.39
C ASN A 274 17.45 -7.44 -22.19
N SER A 275 16.13 -7.50 -22.40
CA SER A 275 15.32 -6.52 -23.10
C SER A 275 13.88 -6.61 -22.59
N GLY A 276 13.08 -5.57 -22.83
CA GLY A 276 11.70 -5.57 -22.39
C GLY A 276 11.05 -4.18 -22.42
N PRO A 277 9.90 -4.05 -21.73
CA PRO A 277 9.16 -2.80 -21.68
C PRO A 277 9.96 -1.68 -21.00
N LEU A 278 9.67 -0.45 -21.40
CA LEU A 278 10.10 0.74 -20.66
C LEU A 278 9.50 0.76 -19.25
N GLN A 279 10.21 1.39 -18.31
CA GLN A 279 9.80 1.52 -16.92
C GLN A 279 8.44 2.22 -16.82
N ARG A 280 7.55 1.66 -15.99
CA ARG A 280 6.16 2.09 -15.89
C ARG A 280 5.52 1.75 -14.55
N TYR A 281 4.46 2.47 -14.22
CA TYR A 281 3.64 2.26 -13.03
C TYR A 281 2.15 2.37 -13.39
N GLY A 282 1.28 1.97 -12.46
CA GLY A 282 -0.17 1.99 -12.66
C GLY A 282 -0.68 1.04 -13.76
N HIS A 283 0.14 0.07 -14.16
CA HIS A 283 -0.26 -1.03 -15.05
C HIS A 283 -1.02 -2.11 -14.26
N SER A 284 -1.55 -3.11 -14.96
CA SER A 284 -2.12 -4.32 -14.36
C SER A 284 -1.34 -5.57 -14.76
N LEU A 285 -1.46 -6.64 -13.98
CA LEU A 285 -0.89 -7.95 -14.27
C LEU A 285 -1.97 -9.03 -14.24
N ALA A 286 -1.83 -10.04 -15.09
CA ALA A 286 -2.55 -11.31 -14.99
C ALA A 286 -1.57 -12.47 -15.20
N LEU A 287 -1.64 -13.51 -14.37
CA LEU A 287 -0.78 -14.69 -14.48
C LEU A 287 -1.57 -15.82 -15.13
N TYR A 288 -1.01 -16.42 -16.17
CA TYR A 288 -1.50 -17.67 -16.74
C TYR A 288 -0.34 -18.65 -16.89
N GLN A 289 -0.41 -19.79 -16.19
CA GLN A 289 0.67 -20.77 -16.17
C GLN A 289 2.00 -20.12 -15.75
N ASP A 290 2.97 -20.07 -16.67
CA ASP A 290 4.30 -19.51 -16.49
C ASP A 290 4.45 -18.09 -17.08
N ASP A 291 3.37 -17.52 -17.64
CA ASP A 291 3.38 -16.25 -18.35
C ASP A 291 2.66 -15.16 -17.53
N ILE A 292 3.37 -14.06 -17.29
CA ILE A 292 2.83 -12.84 -16.68
C ILE A 292 2.49 -11.85 -17.80
N TYR A 293 1.19 -11.59 -17.97
CA TYR A 293 0.65 -10.59 -18.88
C TYR A 293 0.61 -9.24 -18.18
N MET A 294 1.26 -8.23 -18.75
CA MET A 294 1.27 -6.85 -18.27
C MET A 294 0.61 -5.94 -19.30
N TYR A 295 -0.43 -5.22 -18.88
CA TYR A 295 -1.18 -4.33 -19.75
C TYR A 295 -1.10 -2.87 -19.30
N GLY A 296 -0.85 -1.99 -20.26
CA GLY A 296 -0.93 -0.54 -20.14
C GLY A 296 0.01 0.07 -19.09
N GLY A 297 -0.52 1.05 -18.35
CA GLY A 297 0.22 1.85 -17.38
C GLY A 297 0.81 3.12 -17.98
N LYS A 298 1.44 3.91 -17.12
CA LYS A 298 2.12 5.16 -17.48
C LYS A 298 3.62 4.97 -17.54
N LEU A 299 4.21 5.31 -18.68
CA LEU A 299 5.65 5.29 -18.89
C LEU A 299 6.30 6.43 -18.13
N GLU A 300 7.50 6.18 -17.59
CA GLU A 300 8.31 7.20 -16.92
C GLU A 300 8.79 8.28 -17.91
N ALA A 301 9.28 7.85 -19.08
CA ALA A 301 9.82 8.76 -20.07
C ALA A 301 8.69 9.54 -20.78
N GLY A 302 8.51 10.82 -20.45
CA GLY A 302 7.66 11.77 -21.18
C GLY A 302 6.33 12.14 -20.49
N SER A 303 5.90 13.39 -20.65
CA SER A 303 4.61 13.88 -20.12
C SER A 303 3.45 13.29 -20.92
N GLY A 304 2.62 12.45 -20.28
CA GLY A 304 1.37 11.94 -20.87
C GLY A 304 1.43 10.56 -21.54
N ASN A 305 2.49 9.79 -21.31
CA ASN A 305 2.69 8.50 -21.99
C ASN A 305 1.95 7.34 -21.28
N VAL A 306 0.62 7.39 -21.25
CA VAL A 306 -0.22 6.22 -20.93
C VAL A 306 -0.31 5.34 -22.17
N THR A 307 -0.11 4.04 -22.02
CA THR A 307 -0.02 3.09 -23.14
C THR A 307 -1.09 2.00 -23.07
N ASP A 308 -1.36 1.37 -24.20
CA ASP A 308 -2.19 0.17 -24.41
C ASP A 308 -1.32 -1.06 -24.76
N GLU A 309 0.00 -0.99 -24.59
CA GLU A 309 0.89 -2.11 -24.82
C GLU A 309 0.54 -3.32 -23.93
N LEU A 310 0.51 -4.50 -24.55
CA LEU A 310 0.41 -5.79 -23.87
C LEU A 310 1.75 -6.53 -23.96
N TRP A 311 2.43 -6.65 -22.82
CA TRP A 311 3.69 -7.38 -22.70
C TRP A 311 3.49 -8.71 -21.98
N VAL A 312 4.21 -9.74 -22.40
CA VAL A 312 4.20 -11.05 -21.75
C VAL A 312 5.60 -11.40 -21.29
N PHE A 313 5.75 -11.66 -20.00
CA PHE A 313 6.98 -12.15 -19.39
C PHE A 313 6.86 -13.64 -19.10
N ASN A 314 7.71 -14.43 -19.74
CA ASN A 314 7.80 -15.86 -19.43
C ASN A 314 8.76 -16.07 -18.26
N ILE A 315 8.26 -16.68 -17.19
CA ILE A 315 9.01 -16.89 -15.94
C ILE A 315 10.24 -17.81 -16.14
N PRO A 316 10.12 -19.00 -16.76
CA PRO A 316 11.26 -19.89 -16.97
C PRO A 316 12.38 -19.27 -17.82
N SER A 317 12.04 -18.66 -18.96
CA SER A 317 13.05 -18.09 -19.87
C SER A 317 13.52 -16.70 -19.45
N ARG A 318 12.77 -16.02 -18.57
CA ARG A 318 13.01 -14.63 -18.11
C ARG A 318 13.06 -13.62 -19.26
N THR A 319 12.19 -13.81 -20.26
CA THR A 319 12.14 -12.96 -21.45
C THR A 319 10.80 -12.27 -21.59
N TRP A 320 10.84 -11.00 -21.99
CA TRP A 320 9.69 -10.21 -22.38
C TRP A 320 9.38 -10.38 -23.86
N SER A 321 8.10 -10.39 -24.21
CA SER A 321 7.61 -10.33 -25.58
C SER A 321 6.43 -9.37 -25.69
N LEU A 322 6.45 -8.48 -26.69
CA LEU A 322 5.31 -7.61 -26.99
C LEU A 322 4.26 -8.43 -27.74
N ARG A 323 3.00 -8.35 -27.31
CA ARG A 323 1.86 -9.01 -27.96
C ARG A 323 0.96 -7.96 -28.58
N THR A 324 0.84 -8.02 -29.90
CA THR A 324 -0.16 -7.26 -30.64
C THR A 324 -1.37 -8.18 -30.91
N PRO A 325 -2.60 -7.76 -30.57
CA PRO A 325 -3.80 -8.51 -30.92
C PRO A 325 -3.85 -8.80 -32.42
N SER A 326 -4.11 -10.05 -32.79
CA SER A 326 -4.24 -10.47 -34.19
C SER A 326 -5.55 -10.00 -34.82
N SER A 327 -6.58 -9.79 -34.00
CA SER A 327 -7.88 -9.30 -34.43
C SER A 327 -8.55 -8.44 -33.36
N LEU A 328 -9.32 -7.46 -33.83
CA LEU A 328 -10.20 -6.62 -33.00
C LEU A 328 -11.63 -7.02 -33.30
N VAL A 329 -12.26 -7.74 -32.37
CA VAL A 329 -13.61 -8.28 -32.57
C VAL A 329 -14.66 -7.18 -32.41
N GLN A 330 -14.52 -6.36 -31.35
CA GLN A 330 -15.42 -5.25 -31.06
C GLN A 330 -14.66 -4.15 -30.33
N GLY A 331 -14.58 -2.95 -30.92
CA GLY A 331 -13.86 -1.82 -30.32
C GLY A 331 -12.34 -1.94 -30.37
N GLN A 332 -11.66 -0.92 -29.87
CA GLN A 332 -10.20 -0.84 -29.81
C GLN A 332 -9.72 -0.91 -28.35
N PRO A 333 -8.49 -1.39 -28.10
CA PRO A 333 -7.87 -1.28 -26.79
C PRO A 333 -7.76 0.19 -26.35
N TYR A 334 -8.03 0.46 -25.09
CA TYR A 334 -7.85 1.76 -24.48
C TYR A 334 -6.53 1.82 -23.73
N ALA A 335 -5.69 2.80 -24.06
CA ALA A 335 -4.52 3.12 -23.25
C ALA A 335 -4.97 3.64 -21.88
N VAL A 336 -4.66 2.87 -20.82
CA VAL A 336 -5.12 3.14 -19.46
C VAL A 336 -4.05 2.95 -18.39
N GLU A 337 -4.11 3.78 -17.34
CA GLU A 337 -3.38 3.61 -16.09
C GLU A 337 -4.31 3.57 -14.87
N GLY A 338 -3.84 3.02 -13.76
CA GLY A 338 -4.61 2.87 -12.53
C GLY A 338 -5.80 1.90 -12.65
N HIS A 339 -5.76 1.03 -13.65
CA HIS A 339 -6.76 -0.01 -13.89
C HIS A 339 -6.36 -1.32 -13.20
N SER A 340 -7.24 -2.32 -13.27
CA SER A 340 -6.98 -3.67 -12.78
C SER A 340 -7.27 -4.71 -13.86
N ALA A 341 -6.64 -5.87 -13.75
CA ALA A 341 -6.91 -6.97 -14.66
C ALA A 341 -6.95 -8.31 -13.91
N HIS A 342 -7.77 -9.22 -14.42
CA HIS A 342 -7.97 -10.56 -13.88
C HIS A 342 -8.09 -11.58 -15.00
N LEU A 343 -7.64 -12.81 -14.73
CA LEU A 343 -7.79 -13.92 -15.66
C LEU A 343 -9.01 -14.77 -15.29
N THR A 344 -9.78 -15.17 -16.29
CA THR A 344 -10.97 -16.00 -16.09
C THR A 344 -11.20 -16.91 -17.28
N GLU A 345 -11.71 -18.11 -17.02
CA GLU A 345 -12.17 -19.04 -18.05
C GLU A 345 -13.69 -18.96 -18.19
N LEU A 346 -14.17 -18.73 -19.40
CA LEU A 346 -15.58 -18.68 -19.75
C LEU A 346 -16.14 -20.09 -19.93
N THR A 347 -17.47 -20.26 -19.85
CA THR A 347 -18.12 -21.58 -20.01
C THR A 347 -17.93 -22.21 -21.39
N ASN A 348 -17.64 -21.40 -22.42
CA ASN A 348 -17.31 -21.88 -23.76
C ASN A 348 -15.85 -22.37 -23.87
N GLY A 349 -15.10 -22.33 -22.76
CA GLY A 349 -13.69 -22.69 -22.67
C GLY A 349 -12.73 -21.55 -23.01
N ASP A 350 -13.20 -20.37 -23.42
CA ASP A 350 -12.28 -19.25 -23.71
C ASP A 350 -11.55 -18.79 -22.46
N LEU A 351 -10.28 -18.45 -22.62
CA LEU A 351 -9.46 -17.89 -21.56
C LEU A 351 -9.27 -16.39 -21.80
N VAL A 352 -9.83 -15.58 -20.93
CA VAL A 352 -9.94 -14.13 -21.12
C VAL A 352 -9.27 -13.40 -19.98
N MET A 353 -8.40 -12.44 -20.32
CA MET A 353 -7.94 -11.39 -19.42
C MET A 353 -8.95 -10.24 -19.47
N VAL A 354 -9.60 -9.97 -18.35
CA VAL A 354 -10.58 -8.91 -18.19
C VAL A 354 -9.90 -7.69 -17.57
N ILE A 355 -10.00 -6.53 -18.22
CA ILE A 355 -9.46 -5.25 -17.78
C ILE A 355 -10.60 -4.35 -17.35
N ILE A 356 -10.52 -3.83 -16.13
CA ILE A 356 -11.56 -3.01 -15.50
C ILE A 356 -11.05 -1.58 -15.30
N PHE A 357 -11.77 -0.65 -15.92
CA PHE A 357 -11.63 0.82 -15.77
C PHE A 357 -10.22 1.35 -16.07
N GLY A 358 -9.83 2.44 -15.40
CA GLY A 358 -8.57 3.17 -15.60
C GLY A 358 -8.76 4.58 -16.12
N TYR A 359 -7.70 5.37 -16.05
CA TYR A 359 -7.62 6.72 -16.62
C TYR A 359 -6.90 6.69 -17.96
N SER A 360 -7.48 7.35 -18.96
CA SER A 360 -6.89 7.62 -20.26
C SER A 360 -6.73 9.13 -20.47
N PRO A 361 -5.57 9.62 -20.93
CA PRO A 361 -5.40 11.04 -21.28
C PRO A 361 -6.34 11.51 -22.41
N VAL A 362 -6.82 10.59 -23.25
CA VAL A 362 -7.69 10.87 -24.39
C VAL A 362 -9.16 10.81 -24.00
N TYR A 363 -9.55 9.80 -23.22
CA TYR A 363 -10.95 9.47 -22.94
C TYR A 363 -11.35 9.71 -21.48
N SER A 364 -10.46 10.23 -20.64
CA SER A 364 -10.64 10.38 -19.20
C SER A 364 -10.87 9.02 -18.51
N TYR A 365 -11.69 8.98 -17.44
CA TYR A 365 -12.01 7.76 -16.70
C TYR A 365 -12.86 6.79 -17.53
N ILE A 366 -12.30 5.62 -17.83
CA ILE A 366 -12.94 4.58 -18.63
C ILE A 366 -13.93 3.79 -17.76
N SER A 367 -15.21 3.78 -18.14
CA SER A 367 -16.26 2.94 -17.53
C SER A 367 -16.49 1.61 -18.25
N LYS A 368 -15.81 1.39 -19.38
CA LYS A 368 -15.92 0.18 -20.20
C LYS A 368 -15.01 -0.94 -19.68
N VAL A 369 -15.47 -2.18 -19.86
CA VAL A 369 -14.68 -3.39 -19.64
C VAL A 369 -13.96 -3.73 -20.94
N GLN A 370 -12.71 -4.17 -20.87
CA GLN A 370 -11.96 -4.70 -22.01
C GLN A 370 -11.64 -6.17 -21.77
N GLU A 371 -11.65 -6.96 -22.82
CA GLU A 371 -11.41 -8.40 -22.77
C GLU A 371 -10.37 -8.78 -23.82
N TYR A 372 -9.30 -9.44 -23.39
CA TYR A 372 -8.29 -10.03 -24.26
C TYR A 372 -8.35 -11.56 -24.17
N ASN A 373 -8.70 -12.22 -25.27
CA ASN A 373 -8.68 -13.67 -25.32
C ASN A 373 -7.26 -14.15 -25.62
N ILE A 374 -6.68 -14.86 -24.65
CA ILE A 374 -5.29 -15.32 -24.68
C ILE A 374 -5.08 -16.39 -25.76
N ARG A 375 -6.07 -17.27 -25.97
CA ARG A 375 -5.94 -18.40 -26.91
C ARG A 375 -6.06 -17.95 -28.36
N THR A 376 -6.99 -17.05 -28.65
CA THR A 376 -7.24 -16.54 -30.01
C THR A 376 -6.42 -15.29 -30.35
N ASN A 377 -5.73 -14.70 -29.38
CA ASN A 377 -5.04 -13.41 -29.51
C ASN A 377 -5.96 -12.30 -30.04
N SER A 378 -7.18 -12.22 -29.53
CA SER A 378 -8.19 -11.25 -29.98
C SER A 378 -8.62 -10.30 -28.88
N TRP A 379 -8.84 -9.03 -29.22
CA TRP A 379 -9.30 -8.02 -28.28
C TRP A 379 -10.77 -7.65 -28.52
N GLN A 380 -11.51 -7.37 -27.45
CA GLN A 380 -12.86 -6.82 -27.53
C GLN A 380 -13.18 -5.89 -26.35
N VAL A 381 -14.10 -4.97 -26.57
CA VAL A 381 -14.72 -4.08 -25.58
C VAL A 381 -16.21 -4.38 -25.63
N PRO A 382 -16.71 -5.32 -24.82
CA PRO A 382 -18.09 -5.73 -24.89
C PRO A 382 -19.03 -4.71 -24.25
N GLU A 383 -20.30 -4.76 -24.66
CA GLU A 383 -21.37 -4.10 -23.91
C GLU A 383 -21.67 -4.86 -22.62
N THR A 384 -22.04 -4.11 -21.58
CA THR A 384 -22.31 -4.64 -20.24
C THR A 384 -23.77 -4.42 -19.87
N ASN A 385 -24.32 -5.37 -19.11
CA ASN A 385 -25.70 -5.35 -18.62
C ASN A 385 -25.76 -4.95 -17.13
N GLY A 386 -26.98 -4.76 -16.62
CA GLY A 386 -27.22 -4.52 -15.19
C GLY A 386 -27.00 -3.07 -14.77
N ALA A 387 -26.34 -2.88 -13.64
CA ALA A 387 -26.11 -1.55 -13.06
C ALA A 387 -25.21 -0.67 -13.95
N ILE A 388 -25.53 0.62 -14.01
CA ILE A 388 -24.69 1.61 -14.68
C ILE A 388 -23.53 1.97 -13.75
N VAL A 389 -22.33 1.54 -14.10
CA VAL A 389 -21.11 1.83 -13.34
C VAL A 389 -20.37 3.04 -13.89
N GLN A 390 -19.79 3.81 -12.99
CA GLN A 390 -18.84 4.87 -13.36
C GLN A 390 -17.42 4.34 -13.23
N GLY A 391 -16.64 4.57 -14.28
CA GLY A 391 -15.22 4.23 -14.33
C GLY A 391 -14.40 5.02 -13.32
N GLY A 392 -13.32 4.42 -12.83
CA GLY A 392 -12.44 5.04 -11.85
C GLY A 392 -10.96 4.77 -12.09
N TYR A 393 -10.14 5.43 -11.28
CA TYR A 393 -8.69 5.29 -11.21
C TYR A 393 -8.27 4.84 -9.82
N GLY A 394 -7.31 3.92 -9.74
CA GLY A 394 -6.71 3.50 -8.48
C GLY A 394 -7.68 2.75 -7.57
N HIS A 395 -8.73 2.14 -8.12
CA HIS A 395 -9.54 1.16 -7.41
C HIS A 395 -8.74 -0.11 -7.15
N SER A 396 -9.20 -0.91 -6.19
CA SER A 396 -8.76 -2.29 -6.05
C SER A 396 -9.80 -3.23 -6.65
N SER A 397 -9.37 -4.42 -7.05
CA SER A 397 -10.31 -5.46 -7.43
C SER A 397 -9.73 -6.84 -7.21
N VAL A 398 -10.63 -7.79 -7.00
CA VAL A 398 -10.29 -9.21 -6.79
C VAL A 398 -11.20 -10.06 -7.65
N TYR A 399 -10.65 -11.13 -8.21
CA TYR A 399 -11.43 -12.15 -8.89
C TYR A 399 -11.76 -13.27 -7.91
N ASP A 400 -13.04 -13.60 -7.85
CA ASP A 400 -13.56 -14.76 -7.15
C ASP A 400 -13.84 -15.86 -8.18
N SER A 401 -13.01 -16.90 -8.18
CA SER A 401 -13.12 -18.03 -9.10
C SER A 401 -14.39 -18.85 -8.89
N SER A 402 -14.90 -18.88 -7.66
CA SER A 402 -16.07 -19.65 -7.32
C SER A 402 -17.33 -19.03 -7.91
N GLY A 403 -17.49 -17.70 -7.71
CA GLY A 403 -18.58 -16.92 -8.24
C GLY A 403 -18.39 -16.47 -9.69
N ARG A 404 -17.20 -16.68 -10.27
CA ARG A 404 -16.77 -16.16 -11.58
C ARG A 404 -17.03 -14.65 -11.72
N CYS A 405 -16.77 -13.93 -10.64
CA CYS A 405 -17.07 -12.51 -10.52
C CYS A 405 -15.81 -11.71 -10.17
N VAL A 406 -15.74 -10.48 -10.67
CA VAL A 406 -14.75 -9.49 -10.23
C VAL A 406 -15.42 -8.52 -9.27
N TYR A 407 -14.87 -8.36 -8.08
CA TYR A 407 -15.31 -7.33 -7.14
C TYR A 407 -14.41 -6.11 -7.28
N VAL A 408 -14.99 -4.92 -7.31
CA VAL A 408 -14.28 -3.66 -7.57
C VAL A 408 -14.64 -2.65 -6.48
N HIS A 409 -13.64 -2.19 -5.73
CA HIS A 409 -13.86 -1.33 -4.57
C HIS A 409 -13.12 0.01 -4.69
N GLY A 410 -13.84 1.08 -4.36
CA GLY A 410 -13.31 2.43 -4.19
C GLY A 410 -12.69 3.01 -5.46
N GLY A 411 -11.68 3.84 -5.26
CA GLY A 411 -10.98 4.58 -6.33
C GLY A 411 -11.35 6.05 -6.36
N TYR A 412 -10.85 6.74 -7.39
CA TYR A 412 -11.14 8.13 -7.70
C TYR A 412 -11.97 8.18 -8.99
N LYS A 413 -13.09 8.90 -8.98
CA LYS A 413 -14.06 8.92 -10.10
C LYS A 413 -14.46 10.34 -10.48
N ALA A 414 -14.94 10.49 -11.72
CA ALA A 414 -15.66 11.67 -12.15
C ALA A 414 -17.12 11.59 -11.68
N LEU A 415 -17.50 12.50 -10.78
CA LEU A 415 -18.83 12.62 -10.21
C LEU A 415 -19.67 13.63 -11.03
N PRO A 416 -21.01 13.62 -10.88
CA PRO A 416 -21.88 14.62 -11.49
C PRO A 416 -21.44 16.06 -11.17
N ALA A 417 -21.76 16.99 -12.07
CA ALA A 417 -21.39 18.41 -11.99
C ALA A 417 -19.87 18.68 -12.07
N ASN A 418 -19.12 17.87 -12.84
CA ASN A 418 -17.67 18.02 -13.07
C ASN A 418 -16.84 18.00 -11.78
N LYS A 419 -17.35 17.35 -10.73
CA LYS A 419 -16.60 17.11 -9.51
C LYS A 419 -15.81 15.82 -9.69
N TYR A 420 -14.65 15.75 -9.06
CA TYR A 420 -13.92 14.50 -8.93
C TYR A 420 -13.75 14.21 -7.45
N GLY A 421 -13.75 12.94 -7.09
CA GLY A 421 -13.70 12.56 -5.69
C GLY A 421 -13.40 11.11 -5.48
N LEU A 422 -13.00 10.83 -4.24
CA LEU A 422 -12.90 9.48 -3.73
C LEU A 422 -14.27 8.87 -3.53
N VAL A 423 -14.37 7.57 -3.80
CA VAL A 423 -15.58 6.79 -3.55
C VAL A 423 -15.27 5.58 -2.68
N ASP A 424 -16.31 5.05 -2.06
CA ASP A 424 -16.35 3.87 -1.17
C ASP A 424 -17.29 2.77 -1.71
N GLU A 425 -17.74 2.94 -2.95
CA GLU A 425 -18.63 2.02 -3.65
C GLU A 425 -17.97 0.65 -3.87
N LEU A 426 -18.79 -0.39 -3.85
CA LEU A 426 -18.41 -1.76 -4.20
C LEU A 426 -19.29 -2.26 -5.34
N TYR A 427 -18.67 -2.74 -6.40
CA TYR A 427 -19.36 -3.38 -7.52
C TYR A 427 -18.97 -4.85 -7.65
N ARG A 428 -19.90 -5.66 -8.16
CA ARG A 428 -19.67 -7.03 -8.62
C ARG A 428 -19.91 -7.11 -10.12
N TYR A 429 -18.92 -7.58 -10.86
CA TYR A 429 -19.00 -7.86 -12.29
C TYR A 429 -19.03 -9.36 -12.52
N GLU A 430 -20.17 -9.89 -12.97
CA GLU A 430 -20.26 -11.28 -13.41
C GLU A 430 -19.75 -11.38 -14.84
N VAL A 431 -18.60 -12.06 -15.03
CA VAL A 431 -17.90 -12.06 -16.31
C VAL A 431 -18.72 -12.75 -17.40
N GLN A 432 -19.35 -13.89 -17.06
CA GLN A 432 -20.05 -14.73 -18.03
C GLN A 432 -21.25 -14.02 -18.69
N THR A 433 -22.02 -13.28 -17.90
CA THR A 433 -23.21 -12.55 -18.35
C THR A 433 -22.90 -11.09 -18.68
N ARG A 434 -21.68 -10.64 -18.36
CA ARG A 434 -21.19 -9.26 -18.46
C ARG A 434 -22.08 -8.28 -17.69
N THR A 435 -22.55 -8.71 -16.51
CA THR A 435 -23.54 -7.98 -15.73
C THR A 435 -22.91 -7.32 -14.51
N TRP A 436 -23.16 -6.02 -14.34
CA TRP A 436 -22.77 -5.28 -13.15
C TRP A 436 -23.87 -5.28 -12.09
N MET A 437 -23.45 -5.38 -10.83
CA MET A 437 -24.31 -5.25 -9.65
C MET A 437 -23.66 -4.33 -8.63
N ILE A 438 -24.48 -3.52 -7.96
CA ILE A 438 -24.05 -2.65 -6.86
C ILE A 438 -24.22 -3.40 -5.55
N LEU A 439 -23.16 -3.39 -4.75
CA LEU A 439 -23.11 -3.99 -3.42
C LEU A 439 -23.03 -2.89 -2.37
N ARG A 440 -23.08 -3.27 -1.10
CA ARG A 440 -23.03 -2.32 0.01
C ARG A 440 -21.72 -1.53 -0.01
N GLU A 441 -21.83 -0.23 0.17
CA GLU A 441 -20.71 0.70 0.30
C GLU A 441 -19.98 0.54 1.65
N SER A 442 -18.67 0.82 1.67
CA SER A 442 -17.84 0.62 2.86
C SER A 442 -17.96 1.76 3.88
N GLY A 443 -18.46 2.93 3.47
CA GLY A 443 -18.47 4.15 4.28
C GLY A 443 -17.10 4.83 4.38
N LEU A 444 -16.05 4.29 3.75
CA LEU A 444 -14.66 4.74 3.92
C LEU A 444 -13.93 4.87 2.57
N ALA A 445 -14.19 6.00 1.91
CA ALA A 445 -13.70 6.30 0.56
C ALA A 445 -12.16 6.34 0.49
N ARG A 446 -11.61 5.72 -0.56
CA ARG A 446 -10.15 5.55 -0.71
C ARG A 446 -9.73 5.16 -2.11
N TYR A 447 -8.49 5.46 -2.49
CA TYR A 447 -7.86 4.99 -3.73
C TYR A 447 -6.40 4.57 -3.49
N LEU A 448 -5.82 3.86 -4.47
CA LEU A 448 -4.50 3.22 -4.40
C LEU A 448 -4.33 2.34 -3.14
N HIS A 449 -5.44 1.76 -2.68
CA HIS A 449 -5.46 0.70 -1.67
C HIS A 449 -5.35 -0.65 -2.37
N THR A 450 -5.17 -1.71 -1.59
CA THR A 450 -5.20 -3.07 -2.10
C THR A 450 -6.37 -3.85 -1.55
N ALA A 451 -6.76 -4.90 -2.28
CA ALA A 451 -7.74 -5.86 -1.85
C ALA A 451 -7.25 -7.26 -2.19
N VAL A 452 -7.53 -8.22 -1.32
CA VAL A 452 -7.36 -9.66 -1.59
C VAL A 452 -8.61 -10.43 -1.18
N LEU A 453 -8.83 -11.57 -1.82
CA LEU A 453 -9.87 -12.51 -1.41
C LEU A 453 -9.26 -13.57 -0.50
N SER A 454 -9.81 -13.75 0.70
CA SER A 454 -9.42 -14.82 1.62
C SER A 454 -10.64 -15.35 2.36
N ASN A 455 -10.85 -16.67 2.33
CA ASN A 455 -11.91 -17.37 3.08
C ASN A 455 -13.30 -16.70 2.98
N GLY A 456 -13.76 -16.37 1.77
CA GLY A 456 -15.08 -15.77 1.54
C GLY A 456 -15.20 -14.28 1.91
N ALA A 457 -14.10 -13.63 2.32
CA ALA A 457 -14.06 -12.22 2.65
C ALA A 457 -13.06 -11.45 1.78
N LEU A 458 -13.40 -10.22 1.41
CA LEU A 458 -12.48 -9.29 0.77
C LEU A 458 -11.77 -8.51 1.87
N LEU A 459 -10.45 -8.62 1.93
CA LEU A 459 -9.62 -7.88 2.85
C LEU A 459 -9.04 -6.66 2.13
N VAL A 460 -9.35 -5.46 2.61
CA VAL A 460 -8.89 -4.18 2.05
C VAL A 460 -7.92 -3.50 3.00
N PHE A 461 -6.72 -3.19 2.53
CA PHE A 461 -5.67 -2.57 3.35
C PHE A 461 -5.21 -1.21 2.80
N GLY A 462 -5.10 -0.25 3.72
CA GLY A 462 -4.52 1.07 3.51
C GLY A 462 -5.21 1.90 2.42
N GLY A 463 -4.41 2.67 1.69
CA GLY A 463 -4.86 3.61 0.66
C GLY A 463 -4.76 5.07 1.06
N ASN A 464 -5.01 5.93 0.09
CA ASN A 464 -5.16 7.37 0.32
C ASN A 464 -6.63 7.69 0.53
N THR A 465 -6.92 8.34 1.66
CA THR A 465 -8.27 8.64 2.17
C THR A 465 -8.59 10.13 2.13
N HIS A 466 -7.72 10.96 1.56
CA HIS A 466 -7.92 12.41 1.54
C HIS A 466 -8.99 12.80 0.52
N ASN A 467 -10.09 13.36 1.03
CA ASN A 467 -11.13 13.96 0.22
C ASN A 467 -11.01 15.49 0.27
N ASP A 468 -10.99 16.15 -0.89
CA ASP A 468 -10.80 17.60 -1.09
C ASP A 468 -11.98 18.47 -0.56
N THR A 469 -12.48 18.18 0.63
CA THR A 469 -13.48 19.01 1.31
C THR A 469 -12.81 19.95 2.27
N SER A 470 -13.26 21.21 2.28
CA SER A 470 -12.82 22.34 3.12
C SER A 470 -12.93 22.13 4.65
N LEU A 471 -13.25 20.91 5.08
CA LEU A 471 -13.39 20.48 6.48
C LEU A 471 -12.30 19.46 6.88
N SER A 472 -11.35 19.12 6.00
CA SER A 472 -10.29 18.14 6.25
C SER A 472 -9.13 18.66 7.12
N ASN A 473 -9.43 19.49 8.13
CA ASN A 473 -8.46 19.89 9.14
C ASN A 473 -7.92 18.61 9.83
N GLY A 474 -6.67 18.24 9.55
CA GLY A 474 -6.00 17.08 10.16
C GLY A 474 -6.14 15.75 9.41
N ALA A 475 -6.46 15.75 8.11
CA ALA A 475 -6.51 14.50 7.34
C ALA A 475 -5.13 13.90 7.06
N LYS A 476 -4.98 12.59 7.30
CA LYS A 476 -3.83 11.81 6.82
C LYS A 476 -3.99 11.51 5.33
N CYS A 477 -2.92 11.70 4.56
CA CYS A 477 -2.92 11.34 3.12
C CYS A 477 -2.86 9.83 2.89
N PHE A 478 -2.42 9.07 3.88
CA PHE A 478 -2.22 7.63 3.79
C PHE A 478 -2.77 6.98 5.06
N SER A 479 -3.30 5.77 4.91
CA SER A 479 -3.94 5.03 5.98
C SER A 479 -3.38 3.61 6.08
N ALA A 480 -3.47 3.04 7.28
CA ALA A 480 -3.28 1.63 7.62
C ALA A 480 -4.61 0.98 8.03
N ASP A 481 -5.74 1.63 7.74
CA ASP A 481 -7.06 1.06 7.98
C ASP A 481 -7.19 -0.26 7.26
N PHE A 482 -7.80 -1.22 7.95
CA PHE A 482 -7.97 -2.57 7.49
C PHE A 482 -9.46 -2.91 7.54
N LEU A 483 -10.03 -3.32 6.42
CA LEU A 483 -11.46 -3.59 6.29
C LEU A 483 -11.67 -5.01 5.79
N ALA A 484 -12.79 -5.60 6.20
CA ALA A 484 -13.29 -6.85 5.66
C ALA A 484 -14.69 -6.63 5.09
N TYR A 485 -14.91 -7.10 3.87
CA TYR A 485 -16.25 -7.24 3.29
C TYR A 485 -16.61 -8.71 3.21
N ASP A 486 -17.72 -9.06 3.83
CA ASP A 486 -18.31 -10.38 3.78
C ASP A 486 -19.13 -10.55 2.51
N ILE A 487 -18.67 -11.40 1.59
CA ILE A 487 -19.37 -11.64 0.33
C ILE A 487 -20.76 -12.20 0.59
N ALA A 488 -20.86 -13.21 1.46
CA ALA A 488 -22.10 -13.95 1.68
C ALA A 488 -23.19 -13.04 2.25
N CYS A 489 -22.83 -12.11 3.14
CA CYS A 489 -23.80 -11.27 3.84
C CYS A 489 -23.90 -9.82 3.33
N ASP A 490 -23.10 -9.42 2.35
CA ASP A 490 -23.05 -8.05 1.84
C ASP A 490 -22.85 -7.03 2.98
N GLU A 491 -21.84 -7.27 3.82
CA GLU A 491 -21.58 -6.51 5.04
C GLU A 491 -20.11 -6.14 5.19
N TRP A 492 -19.85 -4.88 5.57
CA TRP A 492 -18.52 -4.38 5.89
C TRP A 492 -18.25 -4.38 7.40
N LYS A 493 -17.01 -4.69 7.76
CA LYS A 493 -16.47 -4.52 9.12
C LYS A 493 -15.09 -3.87 9.06
N VAL A 494 -14.81 -2.99 10.01
CA VAL A 494 -13.46 -2.47 10.25
C VAL A 494 -12.72 -3.48 11.11
N LEU A 495 -11.55 -3.92 10.64
CA LEU A 495 -10.66 -4.81 11.36
C LEU A 495 -9.66 -4.00 12.21
N PRO A 496 -9.07 -4.62 13.26
CA PRO A 496 -7.99 -3.99 14.00
C PRO A 496 -6.83 -3.62 13.06
N ARG A 497 -6.26 -2.42 13.28
CA ARG A 497 -5.04 -2.00 12.58
C ARG A 497 -3.86 -2.91 12.95
N PRO A 498 -2.83 -3.04 12.09
CA PRO A 498 -1.65 -3.84 12.41
C PRO A 498 -0.96 -3.38 13.71
N ASP A 499 -0.84 -4.28 14.68
CA ASP A 499 -0.06 -4.05 15.92
C ASP A 499 1.41 -4.38 15.66
N LEU A 500 2.10 -3.47 14.94
CA LEU A 500 3.51 -3.60 14.59
C LEU A 500 4.31 -2.49 15.26
N HIS A 501 5.63 -2.72 15.40
CA HIS A 501 6.55 -1.79 16.07
C HIS A 501 6.81 -0.48 15.31
N ARG A 502 6.25 -0.31 14.10
CA ARG A 502 6.34 0.93 13.29
C ARG A 502 4.99 1.24 12.66
N ASP A 503 4.79 2.52 12.34
CA ASP A 503 3.68 2.92 11.51
C ASP A 503 3.81 2.31 10.10
N VAL A 504 2.70 1.75 9.62
CA VAL A 504 2.57 1.08 8.33
C VAL A 504 1.54 1.74 7.42
N ASN A 505 1.09 2.97 7.72
CA ASN A 505 0.20 3.73 6.84
C ASN A 505 0.83 3.88 5.44
N ARG A 506 0.06 3.58 4.38
CA ARG A 506 0.58 3.60 3.00
C ARG A 506 -0.51 3.59 1.93
N PHE A 507 -0.16 4.05 0.74
CA PHE A 507 -0.92 3.79 -0.50
C PHE A 507 0.01 3.34 -1.64
N GLY A 508 -0.56 2.86 -2.75
CA GLY A 508 0.19 2.44 -3.93
C GLY A 508 1.02 1.17 -3.69
N HIS A 509 0.73 0.41 -2.64
CA HIS A 509 1.34 -0.89 -2.39
C HIS A 509 0.64 -1.98 -3.21
N THR A 510 1.18 -3.19 -3.15
CA THR A 510 0.51 -4.39 -3.67
C THR A 510 0.25 -5.37 -2.56
N SER A 511 -0.75 -6.24 -2.76
CA SER A 511 -1.01 -7.35 -1.87
C SER A 511 -1.36 -8.60 -2.65
N VAL A 512 -0.92 -9.75 -2.14
CA VAL A 512 -1.20 -11.08 -2.68
C VAL A 512 -1.53 -12.04 -1.57
N VAL A 513 -2.19 -13.15 -1.90
CA VAL A 513 -2.44 -14.24 -0.94
C VAL A 513 -1.56 -15.42 -1.31
N SER A 514 -0.91 -15.99 -0.31
CA SER A 514 -0.18 -17.25 -0.44
C SER A 514 -0.30 -18.04 0.87
N ASN A 515 -0.61 -19.33 0.75
CA ASN A 515 -0.81 -20.22 1.89
C ASN A 515 -1.78 -19.68 2.97
N GLY A 516 -2.87 -19.04 2.53
CA GLY A 516 -3.89 -18.47 3.42
C GLY A 516 -3.52 -17.12 4.06
N SER A 517 -2.27 -16.68 3.97
CA SER A 517 -1.83 -15.38 4.49
C SER A 517 -1.79 -14.31 3.40
N MET A 518 -2.11 -13.07 3.77
CA MET A 518 -2.01 -11.90 2.92
C MET A 518 -0.62 -11.28 3.09
N TYR A 519 0.10 -11.10 1.99
CA TYR A 519 1.38 -10.41 1.92
C TYR A 519 1.16 -9.02 1.33
N VAL A 520 1.75 -8.00 1.94
CA VAL A 520 1.72 -6.61 1.47
C VAL A 520 3.14 -6.16 1.20
N PHE A 521 3.39 -5.53 0.05
CA PHE A 521 4.72 -5.05 -0.30
C PHE A 521 4.72 -3.60 -0.82
N GLY A 522 5.68 -2.84 -0.31
CA GLY A 522 6.00 -1.50 -0.75
C GLY A 522 4.91 -0.47 -0.48
N GLY A 523 4.79 0.51 -1.38
CA GLY A 523 3.89 1.65 -1.27
C GLY A 523 4.60 2.95 -0.93
N PHE A 524 3.82 3.95 -0.55
CA PHE A 524 4.28 5.30 -0.26
C PHE A 524 3.61 5.86 1.00
N SER A 525 4.42 6.48 1.86
CA SER A 525 4.00 7.14 3.12
C SER A 525 4.73 8.48 3.35
N GLY A 526 5.12 9.12 2.26
CA GLY A 526 6.07 10.23 2.25
C GLY A 526 7.48 9.80 1.86
N VAL A 527 7.81 8.53 2.10
CA VAL A 527 8.95 7.82 1.53
C VAL A 527 8.46 6.61 0.75
N LEU A 528 9.27 6.13 -0.19
CA LEU A 528 9.00 4.87 -0.88
C LEU A 528 9.34 3.70 0.04
N LEU A 529 8.36 2.83 0.26
CA LEU A 529 8.48 1.69 1.16
C LEU A 529 8.99 0.46 0.43
N ASN A 530 9.75 -0.37 1.14
CA ASN A 530 10.30 -1.64 0.66
C ASN A 530 10.11 -2.80 1.66
N ASP A 531 9.32 -2.57 2.70
CA ASP A 531 8.98 -3.58 3.68
C ASP A 531 7.92 -4.55 3.14
N VAL A 532 7.93 -5.76 3.71
CA VAL A 532 6.88 -6.76 3.53
C VAL A 532 6.11 -6.85 4.84
N LEU A 533 4.79 -6.83 4.77
CA LEU A 533 3.91 -7.14 5.90
C LEU A 533 3.17 -8.43 5.61
N VAL A 534 2.92 -9.24 6.62
CA VAL A 534 2.16 -10.48 6.49
C VAL A 534 1.03 -10.49 7.51
N TYR A 535 -0.19 -10.67 7.01
CA TYR A 535 -1.38 -10.90 7.82
C TYR A 535 -1.79 -12.35 7.71
N THR A 536 -1.92 -13.01 8.85
CA THR A 536 -2.47 -14.37 8.92
C THR A 536 -3.86 -14.29 9.54
N PRO A 537 -4.93 -14.63 8.78
CA PRO A 537 -6.30 -14.62 9.29
C PRO A 537 -6.53 -15.78 10.27
N PRO A 538 -7.65 -15.76 11.02
CA PRO A 538 -8.04 -16.93 11.80
C PRO A 538 -8.34 -18.12 10.90
N SER A 539 -8.24 -19.33 11.45
CA SER A 539 -8.57 -20.57 10.74
C SER A 539 -9.97 -21.03 11.10
N CYS A 540 -10.79 -21.32 10.09
CA CYS A 540 -12.12 -21.91 10.31
C CYS A 540 -12.03 -23.23 11.08
N GLN A 541 -10.96 -24.02 10.90
CA GLN A 541 -10.77 -25.29 11.60
C GLN A 541 -10.56 -25.14 13.12
N ALA A 542 -10.29 -23.92 13.61
CA ALA A 542 -10.19 -23.64 15.04
C ALA A 542 -11.55 -23.59 15.75
N PHE A 543 -12.66 -23.50 14.99
CA PHE A 543 -14.01 -23.48 15.56
C PHE A 543 -14.56 -24.90 15.59
N ASP A 544 -14.69 -25.46 16.79
CA ASP A 544 -15.12 -26.82 17.11
C ASP A 544 -16.62 -26.94 17.40
N GLU A 545 -17.33 -25.81 17.44
CA GLU A 545 -18.77 -25.74 17.67
C GLU A 545 -19.47 -25.06 16.49
N GLU A 546 -20.59 -25.63 16.03
CA GLU A 546 -21.40 -25.11 14.91
C GLU A 546 -21.76 -23.63 15.08
N GLN A 547 -22.20 -23.25 16.28
CA GLN A 547 -22.58 -21.87 16.57
C GLN A 547 -21.39 -20.90 16.50
N ARG A 548 -20.19 -21.32 16.93
CA ARG A 548 -18.99 -20.49 16.84
C ARG A 548 -18.51 -20.38 15.41
N CYS A 549 -18.57 -21.47 14.66
CA CYS A 549 -18.25 -21.50 13.24
C CYS A 549 -19.14 -20.54 12.42
N ALA A 550 -20.46 -20.57 12.65
CA ALA A 550 -21.41 -19.70 11.96
C ALA A 550 -21.19 -18.21 12.28
N ASN A 551 -20.67 -17.90 13.47
CA ASN A 551 -20.35 -16.56 13.93
C ASN A 551 -18.87 -16.19 13.74
N ALA A 552 -18.08 -17.02 13.04
CA ALA A 552 -16.67 -16.74 12.80
C ALA A 552 -16.47 -15.45 11.99
N GLY A 553 -15.41 -14.72 12.32
CA GLY A 553 -15.08 -13.42 11.74
C GLY A 553 -14.98 -12.32 12.82
N PRO A 554 -14.80 -11.04 12.41
CA PRO A 554 -14.74 -10.55 11.04
C PRO A 554 -13.43 -10.92 10.31
N GLY A 555 -13.41 -10.82 8.98
CA GLY A 555 -12.22 -11.07 8.15
C GLY A 555 -12.12 -12.47 7.53
N ILE A 556 -13.00 -13.38 7.94
CA ILE A 556 -13.23 -14.69 7.31
C ILE A 556 -14.72 -14.98 7.36
N ARG A 557 -15.19 -15.86 6.49
CA ARG A 557 -16.52 -16.47 6.56
C ARG A 557 -16.37 -17.98 6.58
N CYS A 558 -16.95 -18.62 7.59
CA CYS A 558 -16.91 -20.07 7.75
C CYS A 558 -18.31 -20.68 7.70
N VAL A 559 -18.39 -21.97 7.38
CA VAL A 559 -19.62 -22.77 7.36
C VAL A 559 -19.38 -24.08 8.10
N TRP A 560 -20.36 -24.51 8.87
CA TRP A 560 -20.36 -25.83 9.49
C TRP A 560 -20.76 -26.89 8.46
N PHE A 561 -19.90 -27.88 8.25
CA PHE A 561 -20.13 -28.93 7.26
C PHE A 561 -19.65 -30.28 7.80
N LYS A 562 -20.56 -31.25 7.90
CA LYS A 562 -20.25 -32.63 8.33
C LYS A 562 -19.37 -32.66 9.60
N ASP A 563 -19.85 -32.01 10.66
CA ASP A 563 -19.23 -31.99 12.00
C ASP A 563 -17.85 -31.31 12.11
N HIS A 564 -17.49 -30.46 11.15
CA HIS A 564 -16.32 -29.58 11.26
C HIS A 564 -16.57 -28.24 10.56
N CYS A 565 -15.78 -27.23 10.94
CA CYS A 565 -15.89 -25.89 10.39
C CYS A 565 -14.92 -25.69 9.21
N VAL A 566 -15.43 -25.19 8.09
CA VAL A 566 -14.66 -24.97 6.86
C VAL A 566 -14.84 -23.54 6.34
N PRO A 567 -13.86 -22.99 5.58
CA PRO A 567 -14.05 -21.72 4.90
C PRO A 567 -15.23 -21.76 3.94
N TRP A 568 -15.96 -20.65 3.85
CA TRP A 568 -17.05 -20.49 2.90
C TRP A 568 -16.51 -20.35 1.48
N ASP A 569 -17.27 -20.94 0.56
CA ASP A 569 -17.07 -20.83 -0.88
C ASP A 569 -18.43 -20.63 -1.56
N THR A 570 -18.50 -19.88 -2.68
CA THR A 570 -19.80 -19.54 -3.30
C THR A 570 -20.55 -20.78 -3.82
N GLY A 571 -19.87 -21.92 -4.01
CA GLY A 571 -20.51 -23.22 -4.28
C GLY A 571 -21.54 -23.65 -3.23
N HIS A 572 -21.50 -23.08 -2.02
CA HIS A 572 -22.47 -23.35 -0.95
C HIS A 572 -23.72 -22.45 -1.01
N ALA A 573 -23.77 -21.45 -1.90
CA ALA A 573 -24.72 -20.34 -1.79
C ALA A 573 -26.02 -20.49 -2.61
N ASN A 574 -26.20 -21.54 -3.44
CA ASN A 574 -27.37 -21.71 -4.34
C ASN A 574 -27.79 -20.41 -5.09
N GLY A 575 -26.84 -19.49 -5.36
CA GLY A 575 -27.05 -18.28 -6.14
C GLY A 575 -27.74 -17.08 -5.44
N SER A 576 -28.07 -17.14 -4.14
CA SER A 576 -28.67 -15.99 -3.43
C SER A 576 -27.63 -15.18 -2.64
N LEU A 577 -27.54 -13.88 -2.89
CA LEU A 577 -26.75 -12.91 -2.12
C LEU A 577 -27.66 -11.73 -1.69
N PRO A 578 -27.80 -11.42 -0.38
CA PRO A 578 -27.21 -12.10 0.76
C PRO A 578 -27.68 -13.56 0.90
N ALA A 579 -26.82 -14.42 1.44
CA ALA A 579 -27.17 -15.82 1.70
C ALA A 579 -28.30 -15.93 2.74
N LEU A 580 -29.14 -16.96 2.62
CA LEU A 580 -30.33 -17.14 3.46
C LEU A 580 -30.06 -17.19 4.98
N PHE A 581 -28.85 -17.56 5.37
CA PHE A 581 -28.42 -17.62 6.78
C PHE A 581 -27.95 -16.27 7.33
N CYS A 582 -27.83 -15.23 6.50
CA CYS A 582 -27.38 -13.93 6.93
C CYS A 582 -28.47 -13.19 7.73
N PRO A 583 -28.10 -12.37 8.71
CA PRO A 583 -29.06 -11.57 9.46
C PRO A 583 -29.92 -10.70 8.53
N PRO A 584 -31.24 -10.57 8.78
CA PRO A 584 -32.09 -9.69 8.00
C PRO A 584 -31.58 -8.24 8.12
N ARG A 585 -31.54 -7.52 7.00
CA ARG A 585 -31.13 -6.12 6.99
C ARG A 585 -32.03 -5.31 7.92
N THR A 586 -31.45 -4.64 8.91
CA THR A 586 -32.17 -3.61 9.67
C THR A 586 -32.51 -2.47 8.71
N SER A 587 -33.79 -2.27 8.44
CA SER A 587 -34.34 -1.25 7.54
C SER A 587 -34.20 0.14 8.15
N THR A 588 -32.98 0.68 8.14
CA THR A 588 -32.69 2.07 8.52
C THR A 588 -31.73 2.70 7.51
N CYS A 589 -32.13 2.77 6.24
CA CYS A 589 -31.83 3.86 5.29
C CYS A 589 -32.41 3.53 3.92
N CYS A 590 -33.69 3.85 3.71
CA CYS A 590 -34.24 4.04 2.36
C CYS A 590 -35.41 5.02 2.43
N MET A 591 -35.12 6.23 2.90
CA MET A 591 -35.96 7.39 2.63
C MET A 591 -35.09 8.48 2.01
N THR A 592 -34.63 8.25 0.78
CA THR A 592 -34.28 9.36 -0.10
C THR A 592 -34.37 8.92 -1.57
N LEU A 593 -35.49 9.32 -2.19
CA LEU A 593 -35.62 9.75 -3.59
C LEU A 593 -35.53 8.77 -4.78
N LEU A 594 -35.99 7.51 -4.67
CA LEU A 594 -36.26 6.69 -5.88
C LEU A 594 -37.61 5.96 -5.93
N CYS A 595 -38.51 6.18 -4.96
CA CYS A 595 -39.87 5.58 -4.98
C CYS A 595 -40.95 6.44 -5.68
N ILE A 596 -40.58 7.48 -6.43
CA ILE A 596 -41.54 8.21 -7.27
C ILE A 596 -41.08 8.06 -8.71
N LEU A 597 -41.40 6.93 -9.34
CA LEU A 597 -41.53 6.71 -10.78
C LEU A 597 -41.73 5.20 -10.98
N TYR A 598 -42.82 4.65 -10.44
CA TYR A 598 -43.52 3.42 -10.86
C TYR A 598 -44.63 3.16 -9.82
N SER A 599 -45.69 3.96 -9.91
CA SER A 599 -47.03 3.62 -9.43
C SER A 599 -48.01 3.96 -10.54
#